data_AF-A0A849FSS1-F1
#
_entry.id   AF-A0A849FSS1-F1
#
_cell.length_a   1.000
_cell.length_b   1.000
_cell.length_c   1.000
_cell.angle_alpha   90.00
_cell.angle_beta   90.00
_cell.angle_gamma   90.00
#
_symmetry.space_group_name_H-M   'P 1'
#
loop_
_entity.id
_entity.type
_entity.pdbx_description
1 polymer ?
#
loop_
_entity_poly.entity_id
_entity_poly.type
_entity_poly.pdbx_seq_one_letter_code
_entity_poly.pdbx_strand_id
1 'polypeptide(L)'
;MMPRLLLLLLFTLAGCAPGQWSDVPERRAPNIVMPEMKSFSARRAAPANRSNAQIARDFLDLSFQMESGRPIPMLTRFRGPVKVAVKGTPPASLEKDLAELIGRLRQEARIDISRATQNEPAQITIETVPQRQLQRAVPQAACFVVPNVSGWSDFKRNRNRDAADWTQLTERTTATVIIPSDVSPQEVRDCLHEEIAQALGPLNDLYRLPDSIFNDDNFHTVLTGFDMLILRAYYSRELPNGTRRDEAARVLPRLLDRLNPRGRSSAIEYVSTTPPQWNEAITRALSTRSSSTRRIAYAAKAVGIAEKLGWRDNRLAFSLFVQGRVALGVNSDTAIASFLQAGALYKALYKNSVHTAHVATQMSAFALSSGQYETAIAIVNDALPATRASENAALLSTLLMIKAEALDAANRGQEAQIVRLDSLAWGQYGFGSEQKVRARLSEIRALAQTST
;
A
#
# COMPACT_ATOMS: atom_id res chain seq x y z
N MET A 1 -23.21 -4.09 15.13
CA MET A 1 -22.89 -2.95 14.24
C MET A 1 -21.38 -2.90 14.11
N MET A 2 -20.82 -3.56 13.08
CA MET A 2 -19.38 -3.75 12.95
C MET A 2 -18.71 -2.45 12.50
N PRO A 3 -17.56 -2.05 13.09
CA PRO A 3 -16.82 -0.89 12.65
C PRO A 3 -16.35 -1.08 11.20
N ARG A 4 -16.45 0.01 10.44
CA ARG A 4 -16.07 0.09 9.04
C ARG A 4 -14.54 -0.12 8.94
N LEU A 5 -14.12 -1.28 8.44
CA LEU A 5 -12.83 -1.42 7.75
C LEU A 5 -12.95 -0.70 6.40
N LEU A 6 -12.37 0.48 6.33
CA LEU A 6 -11.89 1.13 5.11
C LEU A 6 -10.34 0.94 5.15
N LEU A 7 -9.48 1.01 4.14
CA LEU A 7 -9.58 1.37 2.74
C LEU A 7 -8.43 0.68 1.94
N LEU A 8 -8.52 -0.60 1.57
CA LEU A 8 -7.63 -1.17 0.54
C LEU A 8 -8.44 -1.66 -0.65
N LEU A 9 -8.53 -0.82 -1.68
CA LEU A 9 -8.90 -1.22 -3.04
C LEU A 9 -8.49 -0.13 -4.04
N LEU A 10 -7.26 -0.22 -4.53
CA LEU A 10 -6.83 0.40 -5.78
C LEU A 10 -6.12 -0.61 -6.68
N PHE A 11 -6.75 -1.77 -6.90
CA PHE A 11 -6.48 -2.61 -8.06
C PHE A 11 -7.77 -2.92 -8.84
N THR A 12 -7.76 -2.43 -10.08
CA THR A 12 -8.50 -2.84 -11.28
C THR A 12 -9.96 -3.26 -11.15
N LEU A 13 -10.86 -2.41 -11.63
CA LEU A 13 -12.01 -2.88 -12.41
C LEU A 13 -12.13 -2.02 -13.67
N ALA A 14 -11.86 -2.66 -14.80
CA ALA A 14 -12.39 -2.31 -16.10
C ALA A 14 -13.90 -2.07 -15.96
N GLY A 15 -14.37 -0.90 -16.37
CA GLY A 15 -15.79 -0.66 -16.54
C GLY A 15 -16.27 -1.46 -17.75
N CYS A 16 -17.07 -2.49 -17.52
CA CYS A 16 -17.91 -3.07 -18.56
C CYS A 16 -18.96 -2.03 -18.96
N ALA A 17 -18.72 -1.32 -20.05
CA ALA A 17 -19.78 -0.85 -20.93
C ALA A 17 -19.84 -1.82 -22.12
N PRO A 18 -21.02 -2.32 -22.53
CA PRO A 18 -21.13 -3.07 -23.77
C PRO A 18 -21.01 -2.07 -24.93
N GLY A 19 -19.78 -1.67 -25.25
CA GLY A 19 -19.49 -1.04 -26.53
C GLY A 19 -19.74 -2.09 -27.60
N GLN A 20 -20.57 -1.79 -28.59
CA GLN A 20 -20.70 -2.63 -29.78
C GLN A 20 -19.35 -2.59 -30.51
N TRP A 21 -18.65 -3.73 -30.52
CA TRP A 21 -17.39 -3.89 -31.21
C TRP A 21 -17.71 -3.99 -32.70
N SER A 22 -17.40 -2.94 -33.46
CA SER A 22 -17.20 -3.07 -34.89
C SER A 22 -15.96 -3.92 -35.11
N ASP A 23 -16.10 -5.05 -35.81
CA ASP A 23 -15.02 -5.94 -36.23
C ASP A 23 -13.90 -5.15 -36.94
N VAL A 24 -12.85 -4.80 -36.19
CA VAL A 24 -11.54 -4.46 -36.76
C VAL A 24 -10.74 -5.76 -36.73
N PRO A 25 -10.10 -6.18 -37.83
CA PRO A 25 -9.39 -7.44 -37.84
C PRO A 25 -8.26 -7.41 -36.81
N GLU A 26 -8.38 -8.23 -35.76
CA GLU A 26 -7.30 -8.52 -34.82
C GLU A 26 -6.11 -9.07 -35.63
N ARG A 27 -5.08 -8.24 -35.83
CA ARG A 27 -3.74 -8.78 -36.03
C ARG A 27 -3.43 -9.58 -34.77
N ARG A 28 -3.52 -10.92 -34.85
CA ARG A 28 -3.13 -11.86 -33.78
C ARG A 28 -1.86 -11.33 -33.11
N ALA A 29 -1.99 -10.86 -31.88
CA ALA A 29 -0.82 -10.57 -31.07
C ALA A 29 0.04 -11.84 -31.07
N PRO A 30 1.38 -11.75 -31.25
CA PRO A 30 2.22 -12.93 -31.22
C PRO A 30 1.95 -13.71 -29.93
N ASN A 31 1.97 -15.05 -29.99
CA ASN A 31 1.90 -15.90 -28.80
C ASN A 31 3.15 -15.63 -27.95
N ILE A 32 3.10 -14.59 -27.11
CA ILE A 32 4.17 -14.29 -26.16
C ILE A 32 4.11 -15.39 -25.10
N VAL A 33 5.15 -16.22 -25.08
CA VAL A 33 5.40 -17.17 -23.99
C VAL A 33 5.71 -16.36 -22.73
N MET A 34 5.02 -16.64 -21.63
CA MET A 34 5.28 -15.94 -20.39
C MET A 34 6.65 -16.33 -19.83
N PRO A 35 7.50 -15.36 -19.45
CA PRO A 35 8.80 -15.63 -18.83
C PRO A 35 8.61 -16.18 -17.42
N GLU A 36 9.69 -16.61 -16.75
CA GLU A 36 9.62 -16.94 -15.33
C GLU A 36 9.25 -15.71 -14.49
N MET A 37 8.40 -15.92 -13.47
CA MET A 37 8.01 -14.86 -12.54
C MET A 37 9.21 -14.37 -11.72
N LYS A 38 9.42 -13.05 -11.70
CA LYS A 38 10.41 -12.42 -10.82
C LYS A 38 9.82 -12.19 -9.43
N SER A 39 10.70 -12.10 -8.43
CA SER A 39 10.34 -11.68 -7.08
C SER A 39 11.42 -10.75 -6.54
N PHE A 40 11.06 -9.94 -5.56
CA PHE A 40 12.05 -9.18 -4.82
C PHE A 40 12.81 -10.11 -3.87
N SER A 41 13.98 -9.65 -3.43
CA SER A 41 14.66 -10.20 -2.27
C SER A 41 14.62 -9.16 -1.16
N ALA A 42 14.38 -9.61 0.06
CA ALA A 42 14.34 -8.75 1.24
C ALA A 42 15.52 -7.77 1.30
N ARG A 43 15.22 -6.48 1.20
CA ARG A 43 16.18 -5.41 1.44
C ARG A 43 15.94 -4.76 2.79
N ARG A 44 17.02 -4.51 3.53
CA ARG A 44 16.95 -3.72 4.77
C ARG A 44 16.46 -2.31 4.42
N ALA A 45 15.47 -1.81 5.16
CA ALA A 45 14.94 -0.49 4.91
C ALA A 45 15.96 0.60 5.27
N ALA A 46 15.89 1.72 4.55
CA ALA A 46 16.62 2.92 4.96
C ALA A 46 16.11 3.38 6.33
N PRO A 47 16.98 3.81 7.26
CA PRO A 47 16.54 4.32 8.56
C PRO A 47 15.56 5.48 8.43
N ALA A 48 14.65 5.61 9.40
CA ALA A 48 13.74 6.75 9.47
C ALA A 48 14.51 8.08 9.47
N ASN A 49 14.02 9.05 8.69
CA ASN A 49 14.64 10.36 8.52
C ASN A 49 13.73 11.49 9.04
N ARG A 50 13.24 11.33 10.29
CA ARG A 50 12.34 12.27 10.96
C ARG A 50 12.87 12.63 12.35
N SER A 51 12.40 13.76 12.88
CA SER A 51 12.70 14.14 14.27
C SER A 51 12.07 13.15 15.26
N ASN A 52 12.71 12.94 16.40
CA ASN A 52 12.15 12.10 17.46
C ASN A 52 10.84 12.68 18.00
N ALA A 53 10.67 14.01 17.97
CA ALA A 53 9.42 14.67 18.34
C ALA A 53 8.26 14.32 17.39
N GLN A 54 8.49 14.28 16.07
CA GLN A 54 7.51 13.83 15.10
C GLN A 54 7.17 12.35 15.30
N ILE A 55 8.20 11.49 15.39
CA ILE A 55 8.01 10.05 15.56
C ILE A 55 7.25 9.74 16.86
N ALA A 56 7.52 10.46 17.95
CA ALA A 56 6.78 10.29 19.20
C ALA A 56 5.29 10.62 19.05
N ARG A 57 4.94 11.71 18.35
CA ARG A 57 3.54 12.06 18.07
C ARG A 57 2.88 11.00 17.20
N ASP A 58 3.53 10.61 16.11
CA ASP A 58 3.01 9.63 15.18
C ASP A 58 2.83 8.26 15.87
N PHE A 59 3.77 7.85 16.72
CA PHE A 59 3.62 6.64 17.56
C PHE A 59 2.35 6.68 18.40
N LEU A 60 2.08 7.81 19.06
CA LEU A 60 0.90 7.96 19.92
C LEU A 60 -0.39 7.87 19.12
N ASP A 61 -0.43 8.51 17.96
CA ASP A 61 -1.63 8.55 17.12
C ASP A 61 -1.86 7.22 16.40
N LEU A 62 -0.79 6.49 16.06
CA LEU A 62 -0.82 5.13 15.52
C LEU A 62 -1.25 4.07 16.55
N SER A 63 -0.88 4.25 17.81
CA SER A 63 -1.01 3.21 18.85
C SER A 63 -2.25 3.38 19.75
N PHE A 64 -2.77 4.59 19.90
CA PHE A 64 -3.83 4.91 20.87
C PHE A 64 -5.16 5.32 20.23
N GLN A 65 -5.32 5.08 18.93
CA GLN A 65 -6.54 5.35 18.19
C GLN A 65 -6.75 4.25 17.15
N MET A 66 -7.99 3.88 16.88
CA MET A 66 -8.36 3.04 15.76
C MET A 66 -8.58 3.92 14.52
N GLU A 67 -8.46 3.36 13.32
CA GLU A 67 -8.84 4.02 12.05
C GLU A 67 -10.26 4.64 12.10
N SER A 68 -11.19 3.95 12.76
CA SER A 68 -12.57 4.44 13.01
C SER A 68 -12.67 5.71 13.87
N GLY A 69 -11.55 6.17 14.44
CA GLY A 69 -11.46 7.30 15.37
C GLY A 69 -11.66 6.92 16.84
N ARG A 70 -12.08 5.68 17.14
CA ARG A 70 -12.27 5.18 18.51
C ARG A 70 -10.94 5.18 19.27
N PRO A 71 -10.89 5.66 20.52
CA PRO A 71 -9.66 5.62 21.31
C PRO A 71 -9.32 4.18 21.70
N ILE A 72 -8.02 3.88 21.71
CA ILE A 72 -7.47 2.67 22.33
C ILE A 72 -6.92 3.11 23.69
N PRO A 73 -7.48 2.64 24.82
CA PRO A 73 -7.18 3.20 26.13
C PRO A 73 -5.76 2.87 26.63
N MET A 74 -5.20 1.75 26.18
CA MET A 74 -3.90 1.26 26.62
C MET A 74 -3.21 0.43 25.54
N LEU A 75 -1.89 0.40 25.59
CA LEU A 75 -1.08 -0.41 24.70
C LEU A 75 -1.28 -1.90 24.99
N THR A 76 -1.47 -2.68 23.94
CA THR A 76 -1.48 -4.16 24.00
C THR A 76 -0.53 -4.76 22.98
N ARG A 77 0.17 -5.82 23.37
CA ARG A 77 1.09 -6.64 22.57
C ARG A 77 1.10 -8.08 23.07
N PHE A 78 1.65 -8.97 22.25
CA PHE A 78 1.95 -10.34 22.65
C PHE A 78 3.05 -10.38 23.72
N ARG A 79 2.92 -11.30 24.67
CA ARG A 79 3.98 -11.61 25.64
C ARG A 79 4.89 -12.71 25.11
N GLY A 80 6.20 -12.54 25.28
CA GLY A 80 7.18 -13.55 24.87
C GLY A 80 7.38 -13.64 23.35
N PRO A 81 7.98 -14.74 22.88
CA PRO A 81 8.18 -14.99 21.46
C PRO A 81 6.85 -15.10 20.71
N VAL A 82 6.75 -14.47 19.55
CA VAL A 82 5.58 -14.51 18.67
C VAL A 82 5.75 -15.63 17.65
N LYS A 83 4.86 -16.62 17.68
CA LYS A 83 4.80 -17.69 16.70
C LYS A 83 3.74 -17.39 15.65
N VAL A 84 4.13 -17.51 14.39
CA VAL A 84 3.24 -17.32 13.23
C VAL A 84 2.95 -18.68 12.62
N ALA A 85 1.68 -19.06 12.48
CA ALA A 85 1.22 -20.25 11.75
C ALA A 85 0.54 -19.85 10.43
N VAL A 86 0.53 -20.76 9.46
CA VAL A 86 -0.24 -20.62 8.21
C VAL A 86 -1.24 -21.78 8.13
N LYS A 87 -2.48 -21.48 7.78
CA LYS A 87 -3.59 -22.43 7.62
C LYS A 87 -4.21 -22.31 6.23
N GLY A 88 -4.82 -23.40 5.78
CA GLY A 88 -5.46 -23.50 4.47
C GLY A 88 -4.48 -23.94 3.39
N THR A 89 -4.74 -23.52 2.16
CA THR A 89 -3.90 -23.79 0.99
C THR A 89 -3.25 -22.47 0.57
N PRO A 90 -2.10 -22.09 1.17
CA PRO A 90 -1.47 -20.83 0.87
C PRO A 90 -0.99 -20.78 -0.59
N PRO A 91 -1.04 -19.61 -1.25
CA PRO A 91 -0.41 -19.40 -2.54
C PRO A 91 1.09 -19.73 -2.50
N ALA A 92 1.65 -20.18 -3.63
CA ALA A 92 3.03 -20.68 -3.69
C ALA A 92 4.09 -19.65 -3.22
N SER A 93 3.84 -18.36 -3.39
CA SER A 93 4.78 -17.30 -2.96
C SER A 93 4.72 -17.01 -1.45
N LEU A 94 3.61 -17.33 -0.77
CA LEU A 94 3.31 -16.85 0.58
C LEU A 94 4.38 -17.24 1.60
N GLU A 95 4.84 -18.50 1.61
CA GLU A 95 5.83 -18.95 2.59
C GLU A 95 7.18 -18.26 2.42
N LYS A 96 7.60 -17.97 1.17
CA LYS A 96 8.81 -17.22 0.89
C LYS A 96 8.68 -15.77 1.38
N ASP A 97 7.61 -15.09 0.98
CA ASP A 97 7.36 -13.69 1.35
C ASP A 97 7.23 -13.53 2.88
N LEU A 98 6.57 -14.50 3.54
CA LEU A 98 6.45 -14.54 5.00
C LEU A 98 7.80 -14.76 5.70
N ALA A 99 8.63 -15.67 5.19
CA ALA A 99 9.96 -15.92 5.76
C ALA A 99 10.85 -14.66 5.67
N GLU A 100 10.79 -13.95 4.55
CA GLU A 100 11.47 -12.67 4.34
C GLU A 100 11.00 -11.60 5.33
N LEU A 101 9.68 -11.42 5.47
CA LEU A 101 9.10 -10.50 6.44
C LEU A 101 9.49 -10.82 7.88
N ILE A 102 9.40 -12.08 8.31
CA ILE A 102 9.83 -12.52 9.65
C ILE A 102 11.31 -12.21 9.87
N GLY A 103 12.16 -12.49 8.87
CA GLY A 103 13.58 -12.14 8.92
C GLY A 103 13.81 -10.64 9.16
N ARG A 104 13.09 -9.79 8.43
CA ARG A 104 13.16 -8.34 8.59
C ARG A 104 12.66 -7.86 9.95
N LEU A 105 11.52 -8.35 10.43
CA LEU A 105 10.98 -8.00 11.76
C LEU A 105 11.96 -8.34 12.89
N ARG A 106 12.65 -9.49 12.80
CA ARG A 106 13.70 -9.87 13.77
C ARG A 106 14.94 -8.98 13.69
N GLN A 107 15.41 -8.68 12.48
CA GLN A 107 16.67 -7.97 12.26
C GLN A 107 16.54 -6.46 12.48
N GLU A 108 15.45 -5.87 12.00
CA GLU A 108 15.22 -4.42 11.97
C GLU A 108 14.43 -3.96 13.20
N ALA A 109 13.26 -4.57 13.44
CA ALA A 109 12.39 -4.21 14.57
C ALA A 109 12.78 -4.87 15.90
N ARG A 110 13.66 -5.89 15.87
CA ARG A 110 14.11 -6.64 17.06
C ARG A 110 12.97 -7.33 17.82
N ILE A 111 11.95 -7.76 17.09
CA ILE A 111 10.85 -8.56 17.63
C ILE A 111 11.26 -10.03 17.61
N ASP A 112 11.07 -10.73 18.73
CA ASP A 112 11.23 -12.17 18.79
C ASP A 112 10.01 -12.83 18.11
N ILE A 113 10.16 -13.11 16.81
CA ILE A 113 9.12 -13.68 15.97
C ILE A 113 9.69 -14.81 15.13
N SER A 114 8.94 -15.90 14.97
CA SER A 114 9.33 -17.02 14.11
C SER A 114 8.11 -17.73 13.51
N ARG A 115 8.33 -18.53 12.47
CA ARG A 115 7.35 -19.53 12.05
C ARG A 115 7.14 -20.52 13.21
N ALA A 116 5.89 -20.93 13.40
CA ALA A 116 5.51 -22.01 14.29
C ALA A 116 5.94 -23.34 13.66
N THR A 117 6.45 -24.27 14.46
CA THR A 117 6.63 -25.66 14.02
C THR A 117 5.29 -26.39 14.00
N GLN A 118 5.25 -27.60 13.45
CA GLN A 118 4.04 -28.41 13.42
C GLN A 118 3.53 -28.65 14.85
N ASN A 119 2.26 -28.36 15.10
CA ASN A 119 1.57 -28.45 16.40
C ASN A 119 2.06 -27.47 17.48
N GLU A 120 2.93 -26.52 17.16
CA GLU A 120 3.28 -25.43 18.08
C GLU A 120 2.15 -24.39 18.12
N PRO A 121 1.68 -23.96 19.30
CA PRO A 121 0.72 -22.87 19.41
C PRO A 121 1.24 -21.59 18.78
N ALA A 122 0.41 -20.93 17.98
CA ALA A 122 0.75 -19.68 17.30
C ALA A 122 -0.07 -18.51 17.84
N GLN A 123 0.62 -17.40 18.15
CA GLN A 123 0.01 -16.13 18.51
C GLN A 123 -0.61 -15.44 17.29
N ILE A 124 0.01 -15.57 16.12
CA ILE A 124 -0.54 -15.06 14.86
C ILE A 124 -0.84 -16.25 13.95
N THR A 125 -2.09 -16.37 13.50
CA THR A 125 -2.47 -17.35 12.48
C THR A 125 -2.80 -16.63 11.19
N ILE A 126 -2.10 -16.94 10.10
CA ILE A 126 -2.47 -16.52 8.76
C ILE A 126 -3.39 -17.60 8.18
N GLU A 127 -4.60 -17.24 7.76
CA GLU A 127 -5.51 -18.17 7.10
C GLU A 127 -5.93 -17.62 5.75
N THR A 128 -5.70 -18.41 4.70
CA THR A 128 -6.06 -18.03 3.34
C THR A 128 -7.45 -18.52 2.98
N VAL A 129 -8.30 -17.64 2.44
CA VAL A 129 -9.68 -17.96 2.01
C VAL A 129 -9.96 -17.37 0.63
N PRO A 130 -10.90 -17.91 -0.18
CA PRO A 130 -11.26 -17.28 -1.45
C PRO A 130 -11.77 -15.85 -1.27
N GLN A 131 -11.36 -14.92 -2.14
CA GLN A 131 -11.70 -13.50 -2.09
C GLN A 131 -13.22 -13.27 -2.04
N ARG A 132 -13.98 -14.03 -2.85
CA ARG A 132 -15.45 -13.97 -2.86
C ARG A 132 -16.05 -14.36 -1.51
N GLN A 133 -15.43 -15.29 -0.79
CA GLN A 133 -15.88 -15.68 0.55
C GLN A 133 -15.57 -14.58 1.57
N LEU A 134 -14.38 -13.98 1.49
CA LEU A 134 -13.98 -12.84 2.32
C LEU A 134 -14.95 -11.66 2.14
N GLN A 135 -15.15 -11.21 0.90
CA GLN A 135 -16.00 -10.05 0.57
C GLN A 135 -17.49 -10.26 0.90
N ARG A 136 -17.98 -11.51 0.95
CA ARG A 136 -19.34 -11.76 1.46
C ARG A 136 -19.48 -11.46 2.96
N ALA A 137 -18.41 -11.68 3.73
CA ALA A 137 -18.41 -11.44 5.17
C ALA A 137 -18.01 -9.99 5.51
N VAL A 138 -17.03 -9.44 4.78
CA VAL A 138 -16.47 -8.10 4.98
C VAL A 138 -16.30 -7.43 3.60
N PRO A 139 -17.37 -6.81 3.04
CA PRO A 139 -17.41 -6.40 1.63
C PRO A 139 -16.39 -5.38 1.14
N GLN A 140 -15.64 -4.74 2.03
CA GLN A 140 -14.68 -3.70 1.69
C GLN A 140 -13.24 -4.07 2.03
N ALA A 141 -13.01 -5.22 2.66
CA ALA A 141 -11.69 -5.65 3.06
C ALA A 141 -10.99 -6.36 1.88
N ALA A 142 -9.75 -5.97 1.60
CA ALA A 142 -8.84 -6.77 0.79
C ALA A 142 -8.31 -7.95 1.62
N CYS A 143 -7.78 -7.63 2.80
CA CYS A 143 -7.41 -8.52 3.89
C CYS A 143 -7.82 -7.84 5.21
N PHE A 144 -7.71 -8.57 6.32
CA PHE A 144 -7.91 -7.98 7.64
C PHE A 144 -7.29 -8.84 8.75
N VAL A 145 -6.97 -8.20 9.86
CA VAL A 145 -6.59 -8.83 11.13
C VAL A 145 -7.68 -8.70 12.19
N VAL A 146 -7.94 -9.78 12.92
CA VAL A 146 -8.87 -9.81 14.06
C VAL A 146 -8.21 -10.44 15.29
N PRO A 147 -8.42 -9.89 16.50
CA PRO A 147 -7.89 -10.45 17.73
C PRO A 147 -8.77 -11.58 18.26
N ASN A 148 -8.20 -12.44 19.10
CA ASN A 148 -8.90 -13.48 19.88
C ASN A 148 -9.75 -14.45 19.05
N VAL A 149 -9.42 -14.64 17.78
CA VAL A 149 -10.02 -15.68 16.93
C VAL A 149 -8.93 -16.62 16.46
N SER A 150 -9.30 -17.89 16.34
CA SER A 150 -8.38 -18.98 15.97
C SER A 150 -8.35 -19.29 14.46
N GLY A 151 -9.18 -18.61 13.67
CA GLY A 151 -9.33 -18.82 12.23
C GLY A 151 -10.63 -18.27 11.65
N TRP A 152 -10.86 -18.51 10.36
CA TRP A 152 -12.01 -18.01 9.59
C TRP A 152 -13.36 -18.49 10.15
N SER A 153 -13.47 -19.78 10.47
CA SER A 153 -14.70 -20.36 11.02
C SER A 153 -15.05 -19.74 12.37
N ASP A 154 -14.03 -19.41 13.16
CA ASP A 154 -14.18 -18.80 14.47
C ASP A 154 -14.56 -17.33 14.39
N PHE A 155 -13.90 -16.59 13.49
CA PHE A 155 -14.28 -15.23 13.12
C PHE A 155 -15.76 -15.15 12.75
N LYS A 156 -16.27 -16.01 11.85
CA LYS A 156 -17.70 -15.97 11.45
C LYS A 156 -18.67 -16.10 12.63
N ARG A 157 -18.32 -16.91 13.65
CA ARG A 157 -19.15 -17.10 14.85
C ARG A 157 -19.07 -15.92 15.81
N ASN A 158 -17.89 -15.30 15.92
CA ASN A 158 -17.57 -14.35 16.98
C ASN A 158 -17.48 -12.89 16.51
N ARG A 159 -17.59 -12.59 15.22
CA ARG A 159 -17.42 -11.24 14.63
C ARG A 159 -18.30 -10.13 15.20
N ASN A 160 -19.39 -10.48 15.89
CA ASN A 160 -20.32 -9.54 16.50
C ASN A 160 -20.16 -9.43 18.02
N ARG A 161 -19.14 -10.07 18.61
CA ARG A 161 -18.88 -10.07 20.05
C ARG A 161 -17.73 -9.13 20.39
N ASP A 162 -17.76 -8.59 21.61
CA ASP A 162 -16.74 -7.69 22.14
C ASP A 162 -15.34 -8.32 22.19
N ALA A 163 -15.25 -9.66 22.24
CA ALA A 163 -13.98 -10.38 22.24
C ALA A 163 -13.12 -10.12 20.99
N ALA A 164 -13.73 -9.75 19.86
CA ALA A 164 -13.03 -9.40 18.61
C ALA A 164 -12.75 -7.89 18.48
N ASP A 165 -12.97 -7.10 19.55
CA ASP A 165 -12.77 -5.66 19.56
C ASP A 165 -11.40 -5.29 20.15
N TRP A 166 -10.52 -4.75 19.31
CA TRP A 166 -9.19 -4.28 19.69
C TRP A 166 -9.18 -3.28 20.86
N THR A 167 -10.22 -2.46 21.00
CA THR A 167 -10.29 -1.43 22.05
C THR A 167 -10.56 -1.99 23.44
N GLN A 168 -11.00 -3.24 23.52
CA GLN A 168 -11.32 -3.94 24.77
C GLN A 168 -10.17 -4.82 25.27
N LEU A 169 -9.08 -4.92 24.50
CA LEU A 169 -7.95 -5.75 24.89
C LEU A 169 -7.15 -5.11 26.02
N THR A 170 -6.71 -5.95 26.95
CA THR A 170 -5.69 -5.62 27.96
C THR A 170 -4.33 -6.26 27.63
N GLU A 171 -4.33 -7.29 26.79
CA GLU A 171 -3.17 -7.93 26.20
C GLU A 171 -3.54 -8.64 24.89
N ARG A 172 -2.55 -8.94 24.04
CA ARG A 172 -2.76 -9.77 22.84
C ARG A 172 -2.31 -11.18 23.14
N THR A 173 -3.19 -12.15 22.92
CA THR A 173 -2.90 -13.59 23.11
C THR A 173 -2.91 -14.32 21.79
N THR A 174 -3.94 -14.08 20.97
CA THR A 174 -4.03 -14.57 19.60
C THR A 174 -4.58 -13.49 18.66
N ALA A 175 -4.16 -13.55 17.40
CA ALA A 175 -4.74 -12.81 16.30
C ALA A 175 -4.76 -13.68 15.04
N THR A 176 -5.76 -13.50 14.20
CA THR A 176 -5.83 -14.13 12.89
C THR A 176 -5.78 -13.08 11.81
N VAL A 177 -4.87 -13.29 10.85
CA VAL A 177 -4.72 -12.53 9.60
C VAL A 177 -5.43 -13.32 8.50
N ILE A 178 -6.46 -12.73 7.89
CA ILE A 178 -7.23 -13.34 6.80
C ILE A 178 -6.80 -12.73 5.47
N ILE A 179 -6.31 -13.57 4.56
CA ILE A 179 -5.80 -13.14 3.25
C ILE A 179 -6.54 -13.89 2.13
N PRO A 180 -6.92 -13.21 1.03
CA PRO A 180 -7.43 -13.89 -0.16
C PRO A 180 -6.44 -14.90 -0.75
N SER A 181 -6.89 -16.12 -1.08
CA SER A 181 -6.05 -17.14 -1.72
C SER A 181 -5.88 -16.95 -3.23
N ASP A 182 -6.70 -16.11 -3.86
CA ASP A 182 -6.86 -15.96 -5.31
C ASP A 182 -6.55 -14.53 -5.82
N VAL A 183 -5.65 -13.82 -5.14
CA VAL A 183 -5.09 -12.50 -5.53
C VAL A 183 -3.62 -12.60 -5.97
N SER A 184 -3.01 -11.50 -6.42
CA SER A 184 -1.62 -11.53 -6.90
C SER A 184 -0.62 -11.85 -5.77
N PRO A 185 0.56 -12.43 -6.08
CA PRO A 185 1.65 -12.59 -5.11
C PRO A 185 1.99 -11.30 -4.36
N GLN A 186 2.03 -10.17 -5.07
CA GLN A 186 2.23 -8.87 -4.44
C GLN A 186 1.08 -8.54 -3.47
N GLU A 187 -0.18 -8.66 -3.86
CA GLU A 187 -1.32 -8.37 -2.96
C GLU A 187 -1.28 -9.25 -1.69
N VAL A 188 -0.90 -10.53 -1.82
CA VAL A 188 -0.68 -11.41 -0.65
C VAL A 188 0.43 -10.86 0.25
N ARG A 189 1.57 -10.48 -0.34
CA ARG A 189 2.70 -9.93 0.43
C ARG A 189 2.35 -8.60 1.09
N ASP A 190 1.68 -7.71 0.39
CA ASP A 190 1.26 -6.40 0.91
C ASP A 190 0.38 -6.61 2.16
N CYS A 191 -0.59 -7.53 2.08
CA CYS A 191 -1.39 -7.98 3.23
C CYS A 191 -0.55 -8.62 4.35
N LEU A 192 0.46 -9.43 4.04
CA LEU A 192 1.35 -9.97 5.08
C LEU A 192 2.05 -8.84 5.84
N HIS A 193 2.57 -7.84 5.13
CA HIS A 193 3.27 -6.71 5.75
C HIS A 193 2.35 -5.90 6.66
N GLU A 194 1.17 -5.53 6.17
CA GLU A 194 0.22 -4.71 6.89
C GLU A 194 -0.41 -5.44 8.07
N GLU A 195 -1.04 -6.59 7.81
CA GLU A 195 -1.88 -7.26 8.80
C GLU A 195 -1.05 -7.89 9.92
N ILE A 196 0.19 -8.33 9.65
CA ILE A 196 1.09 -8.80 10.70
C ILE A 196 1.62 -7.61 11.51
N ALA A 197 1.93 -6.47 10.88
CA ALA A 197 2.35 -5.29 11.61
C ALA A 197 1.24 -4.76 12.53
N GLN A 198 0.00 -4.76 12.04
CA GLN A 198 -1.19 -4.44 12.83
C GLN A 198 -1.44 -5.47 13.94
N ALA A 199 -1.29 -6.77 13.65
CA ALA A 199 -1.37 -7.83 14.67
C ALA A 199 -0.34 -7.63 15.80
N LEU A 200 0.86 -7.13 15.47
CA LEU A 200 1.93 -6.87 16.43
C LEU A 200 1.72 -5.57 17.21
N GLY A 201 1.23 -4.50 16.58
CA GLY A 201 1.13 -3.20 17.25
C GLY A 201 0.09 -2.24 16.67
N PRO A 202 0.49 -1.12 16.03
CA PRO A 202 -0.42 -0.05 15.62
C PRO A 202 -1.71 -0.51 14.91
N LEU A 203 -2.82 0.20 15.12
CA LEU A 203 -4.14 -0.14 14.57
C LEU A 203 -4.84 1.07 13.92
N ASN A 204 -4.04 2.07 13.55
CA ASN A 204 -4.49 3.28 12.89
C ASN A 204 -3.68 3.51 11.64
N ASP A 205 -4.29 4.20 10.68
CA ASP A 205 -3.67 4.64 9.46
C ASP A 205 -3.80 6.15 9.32
N LEU A 206 -2.74 6.79 8.83
CA LEU A 206 -2.57 8.24 8.87
C LEU A 206 -2.02 8.75 7.53
N TYR A 207 -2.86 9.41 6.74
CA TYR A 207 -2.49 10.04 5.45
C TYR A 207 -1.30 11.02 5.48
N ARG A 208 -0.89 11.47 6.68
CA ARG A 208 0.29 12.34 6.86
C ARG A 208 1.61 11.57 6.97
N LEU A 209 1.60 10.24 6.86
CA LEU A 209 2.78 9.39 7.00
C LEU A 209 3.27 8.89 5.62
N PRO A 210 3.88 9.76 4.80
CA PRO A 210 4.32 9.40 3.44
C PRO A 210 5.32 8.24 3.38
N ASP A 211 6.02 7.91 4.46
CA ASP A 211 7.06 6.87 4.50
C ASP A 211 6.62 5.67 5.36
N SER A 212 5.33 5.33 5.37
CA SER A 212 4.75 4.28 6.20
C SER A 212 3.76 3.44 5.43
N ILE A 213 3.67 2.15 5.76
CA ILE A 213 2.54 1.33 5.32
C ILE A 213 1.25 1.68 6.08
N PHE A 214 1.35 2.32 7.25
CA PHE A 214 0.20 2.82 8.02
C PHE A 214 -0.33 4.13 7.45
N ASN A 215 -0.39 4.22 6.12
CA ASN A 215 -0.88 5.34 5.36
C ASN A 215 -1.82 4.82 4.28
N ASP A 216 -3.05 5.30 4.30
CA ASP A 216 -4.14 4.93 3.40
C ASP A 216 -3.94 5.33 1.92
N ASP A 217 -2.80 5.90 1.53
CA ASP A 217 -2.48 6.19 0.13
C ASP A 217 -2.04 4.96 -0.68
N ASN A 218 -1.67 3.86 -0.01
CA ASN A 218 -1.21 2.59 -0.58
C ASN A 218 0.03 2.72 -1.51
N PHE A 219 0.86 3.73 -1.33
CA PHE A 219 2.08 3.88 -2.14
C PHE A 219 3.21 2.97 -1.64
N HIS A 220 3.31 2.78 -0.33
CA HIS A 220 4.26 1.85 0.28
C HIS A 220 3.61 0.48 0.47
N THR A 221 4.19 -0.53 -0.19
CA THR A 221 3.68 -1.91 -0.19
C THR A 221 4.45 -2.84 0.75
N VAL A 222 5.53 -2.33 1.36
CA VAL A 222 6.37 -3.08 2.31
C VAL A 222 6.77 -2.17 3.48
N LEU A 223 6.88 -2.76 4.66
CA LEU A 223 7.33 -2.07 5.89
C LEU A 223 8.59 -1.25 5.64
N THR A 224 8.54 0.04 5.97
CA THR A 224 9.65 0.98 5.82
C THR A 224 10.53 1.02 7.08
N GLY A 225 11.59 1.83 7.06
CA GLY A 225 12.40 2.04 8.26
C GLY A 225 11.69 2.83 9.35
N PHE A 226 10.68 3.64 8.99
CA PHE A 226 9.79 4.28 9.95
C PHE A 226 8.94 3.22 10.66
N ASP A 227 8.29 2.33 9.90
CA ASP A 227 7.44 1.28 10.47
C ASP A 227 8.23 0.33 11.38
N MET A 228 9.44 -0.06 10.95
CA MET A 228 10.32 -0.89 11.77
C MET A 228 10.74 -0.20 13.07
N LEU A 229 10.93 1.13 13.06
CA LEU A 229 11.22 1.90 14.27
C LEU A 229 10.00 2.00 15.19
N ILE A 230 8.81 2.22 14.64
CA ILE A 230 7.55 2.23 15.40
C ILE A 230 7.36 0.88 16.09
N LEU A 231 7.45 -0.23 15.36
CA LEU A 231 7.32 -1.58 15.91
C LEU A 231 8.40 -1.88 16.97
N ARG A 232 9.64 -1.43 16.75
CA ARG A 232 10.72 -1.57 17.73
C ARG A 232 10.47 -0.80 19.02
N ALA A 233 9.94 0.42 18.91
CA ALA A 233 9.55 1.20 20.07
C ALA A 233 8.37 0.53 20.80
N TYR A 234 7.38 0.06 20.04
CA TYR A 234 6.17 -0.61 20.53
C TYR A 234 6.50 -1.87 21.37
N TYR A 235 7.52 -2.62 20.97
CA TYR A 235 8.01 -3.79 21.71
C TYR A 235 9.12 -3.50 22.73
N SER A 236 9.45 -2.23 22.98
CA SER A 236 10.42 -1.86 24.02
C SER A 236 9.97 -2.31 25.42
N ARG A 237 10.92 -2.50 26.34
CA ARG A 237 10.59 -2.95 27.72
C ARG A 237 9.91 -1.83 28.51
N GLU A 238 10.19 -0.59 28.12
CA GLU A 238 9.68 0.63 28.72
C GLU A 238 8.20 0.90 28.39
N LEU A 239 7.62 0.17 27.42
CA LEU A 239 6.20 0.22 27.04
C LEU A 239 5.53 -1.17 27.22
N PRO A 240 5.30 -1.64 28.47
CA PRO A 240 4.58 -2.88 28.72
C PRO A 240 3.09 -2.79 28.37
N ASN A 241 2.42 -3.95 28.32
CA ASN A 241 0.95 -4.01 28.25
C ASN A 241 0.33 -3.16 29.37
N GLY A 242 -0.73 -2.42 29.05
CA GLY A 242 -1.41 -1.53 29.98
C GLY A 242 -0.88 -0.09 30.00
N THR A 243 0.23 0.21 29.30
CA THR A 243 0.76 1.58 29.21
C THR A 243 -0.28 2.50 28.57
N ARG A 244 -0.64 3.60 29.25
CA ARG A 244 -1.58 4.61 28.74
C ARG A 244 -0.89 5.61 27.82
N ARG A 245 -1.67 6.36 27.04
CA ARG A 245 -1.16 7.35 26.08
C ARG A 245 -0.25 8.39 26.73
N ASP A 246 -0.63 8.90 27.90
CA ASP A 246 0.15 9.91 28.64
C ASP A 246 1.46 9.35 29.21
N GLU A 247 1.44 8.08 29.65
CA GLU A 247 2.64 7.36 30.09
C GLU A 247 3.61 7.13 28.93
N ALA A 248 3.09 6.64 27.80
CA ALA A 248 3.88 6.48 26.59
C ALA A 248 4.52 7.81 26.16
N ALA A 249 3.76 8.91 26.17
CA ALA A 249 4.25 10.24 25.83
C ALA A 249 5.45 10.69 26.70
N ARG A 250 5.49 10.29 27.98
CA ARG A 250 6.62 10.57 28.89
C ARG A 250 7.85 9.69 28.62
N VAL A 251 7.64 8.46 28.15
CA VAL A 251 8.70 7.48 27.88
C VAL A 251 9.37 7.70 26.52
N LEU A 252 8.56 8.02 25.50
CA LEU A 252 8.97 8.06 24.09
C LEU A 252 10.20 8.95 23.81
N PRO A 253 10.37 10.16 24.39
CA PRO A 253 11.54 10.99 24.10
C PRO A 253 12.87 10.28 24.40
N ARG A 254 13.03 9.75 25.63
CA ARG A 254 14.26 9.03 26.01
C ARG A 254 14.43 7.72 25.24
N LEU A 255 13.33 7.02 24.97
CA LEU A 255 13.36 5.78 24.19
C LEU A 255 13.84 6.03 22.75
N LEU A 256 13.27 7.04 22.08
CA LEU A 256 13.62 7.40 20.70
C LEU A 256 15.03 8.00 20.60
N ASP A 257 15.51 8.70 21.63
CA ASP A 257 16.91 9.13 21.67
C ASP A 257 17.91 7.99 21.66
N ARG A 258 17.51 6.82 22.19
CA ARG A 258 18.31 5.59 22.14
C ARG A 258 18.12 4.83 20.82
N LEU A 259 16.89 4.76 20.30
CA LEU A 259 16.57 3.98 19.10
C LEU A 259 16.89 4.70 17.79
N ASN A 260 16.78 6.02 17.77
CA ASN A 260 17.02 6.90 16.63
C ASN A 260 17.84 8.15 17.03
N PRO A 261 19.15 8.01 17.29
CA PRO A 261 20.00 9.13 17.71
C PRO A 261 20.06 10.29 16.69
N ARG A 262 19.88 10.00 15.38
CA ARG A 262 19.89 11.01 14.32
C ARG A 262 18.71 11.98 14.41
N GLY A 263 17.56 11.51 14.92
CA GLY A 263 16.34 12.30 15.07
C GLY A 263 16.38 13.36 16.17
N ARG A 264 17.47 13.47 16.95
CA ARG A 264 17.66 14.52 17.97
C ARG A 264 17.84 15.91 17.37
N SER A 265 18.51 15.97 16.21
CA SER A 265 18.97 17.21 15.58
C SER A 265 18.05 17.72 14.47
N SER A 266 16.99 16.98 14.16
CA SER A 266 16.06 17.34 13.09
C SER A 266 15.10 18.43 13.56
N ALA A 267 14.81 19.41 12.68
CA ALA A 267 13.85 20.47 12.96
C ALA A 267 12.47 19.89 13.29
N ILE A 268 11.79 20.51 14.25
CA ILE A 268 10.41 20.15 14.59
C ILE A 268 9.51 20.77 13.53
N GLU A 269 8.94 19.93 12.67
CA GLU A 269 7.84 20.36 11.80
C GLU A 269 6.53 20.28 12.58
N TYR A 270 5.73 21.35 12.51
CA TYR A 270 4.37 21.35 13.02
C TYR A 270 3.45 20.77 11.94
N VAL A 271 2.79 19.65 12.24
CA VAL A 271 1.82 19.03 11.35
C VAL A 271 0.44 19.24 11.94
N SER A 272 -0.44 19.94 11.22
CA SER A 272 -1.82 20.14 11.65
C SER A 272 -2.57 18.80 11.65
N THR A 273 -3.62 18.69 12.47
CA THR A 273 -4.53 17.54 12.42
C THR A 273 -5.21 17.45 11.05
N THR A 274 -5.51 16.23 10.61
CA THR A 274 -6.30 15.99 9.41
C THR A 274 -7.78 16.03 9.78
N PRO A 275 -8.59 16.94 9.24
CA PRO A 275 -10.00 17.02 9.58
C PRO A 275 -10.77 15.84 9.00
N PRO A 276 -11.79 15.31 9.70
CA PRO A 276 -12.60 14.18 9.21
C PRO A 276 -13.24 14.43 7.84
N GLN A 277 -13.56 15.68 7.53
CA GLN A 277 -14.16 16.08 6.25
C GLN A 277 -13.22 15.84 5.06
N TRP A 278 -11.91 15.96 5.26
CA TRP A 278 -10.92 15.67 4.21
C TRP A 278 -10.79 14.15 4.01
N ASN A 279 -10.73 13.37 5.09
CA ASN A 279 -10.71 11.89 5.02
C ASN A 279 -11.94 11.36 4.27
N GLU A 280 -13.14 11.88 4.59
CA GLU A 280 -14.36 11.50 3.87
C GLU A 280 -14.28 11.87 2.39
N ALA A 281 -13.78 13.06 2.05
CA ALA A 281 -13.66 13.48 0.65
C ALA A 281 -12.73 12.55 -0.16
N ILE A 282 -11.56 12.21 0.39
CA ILE A 282 -10.63 11.26 -0.24
C ILE A 282 -11.27 9.87 -0.38
N THR A 283 -11.84 9.34 0.70
CA THR A 283 -12.53 8.05 0.71
C THR A 283 -13.61 7.97 -0.37
N ARG A 284 -14.44 9.00 -0.49
CA ARG A 284 -15.55 9.03 -1.46
C ARG A 284 -15.04 9.20 -2.89
N ALA A 285 -13.94 9.93 -3.08
CA ALA A 285 -13.28 10.05 -4.38
C ALA A 285 -12.72 8.71 -4.86
N LEU A 286 -12.14 7.90 -3.96
CA LEU A 286 -11.56 6.59 -4.27
C LEU A 286 -12.60 5.46 -4.38
N SER A 287 -13.79 5.63 -3.80
CA SER A 287 -14.82 4.59 -3.77
C SER A 287 -15.33 4.18 -5.15
N THR A 288 -15.22 2.89 -5.48
CA THR A 288 -15.75 2.30 -6.73
C THR A 288 -17.28 2.26 -6.80
N ARG A 289 -17.98 2.44 -5.68
CA ARG A 289 -19.46 2.47 -5.61
C ARG A 289 -20.05 3.84 -6.01
N SER A 290 -19.22 4.86 -6.13
CA SER A 290 -19.65 6.21 -6.49
C SER A 290 -19.54 6.43 -8.00
N SER A 291 -20.53 7.10 -8.60
CA SER A 291 -20.48 7.56 -9.99
C SER A 291 -19.25 8.44 -10.25
N SER A 292 -18.69 8.42 -11.45
CA SER A 292 -17.53 9.25 -11.83
C SER A 292 -17.69 10.74 -11.49
N THR A 293 -18.85 11.35 -11.78
CA THR A 293 -19.14 12.76 -11.45
C THR A 293 -19.01 13.06 -9.95
N ARG A 294 -19.56 12.18 -9.10
CA ARG A 294 -19.43 12.31 -7.64
C ARG A 294 -17.97 12.16 -7.20
N ARG A 295 -17.23 11.19 -7.74
CA ARG A 295 -15.81 10.99 -7.40
C ARG A 295 -14.97 12.22 -7.71
N ILE A 296 -15.18 12.83 -8.88
CA ILE A 296 -14.51 14.08 -9.29
C ILE A 296 -14.86 15.22 -8.33
N ALA A 297 -16.14 15.40 -7.98
CA ALA A 297 -16.56 16.44 -7.05
C ALA A 297 -15.93 16.27 -5.65
N TYR A 298 -15.84 15.03 -5.15
CA TYR A 298 -15.18 14.75 -3.87
C TYR A 298 -13.67 14.95 -3.92
N ALA A 299 -13.00 14.61 -5.03
CA ALA A 299 -11.58 14.88 -5.20
C ALA A 299 -11.29 16.39 -5.21
N ALA A 300 -12.08 17.17 -5.96
CA ALA A 300 -11.99 18.63 -5.96
C ALA A 300 -12.26 19.23 -4.56
N LYS A 301 -13.22 18.66 -3.80
CA LYS A 301 -13.47 19.05 -2.40
C LYS A 301 -12.25 18.79 -1.51
N ALA A 302 -11.56 17.65 -1.68
CA ALA A 302 -10.36 17.33 -0.90
C ALA A 302 -9.23 18.34 -1.17
N VAL A 303 -8.98 18.68 -2.44
CA VAL A 303 -8.01 19.71 -2.83
C VAL A 303 -8.37 21.06 -2.22
N GLY A 304 -9.62 21.51 -2.36
CA GLY A 304 -10.07 22.78 -1.81
C GLY A 304 -10.00 22.86 -0.27
N ILE A 305 -10.16 21.74 0.44
CA ILE A 305 -9.92 21.70 1.90
C ILE A 305 -8.42 21.85 2.20
N ALA A 306 -7.56 21.12 1.50
CA ALA A 306 -6.11 21.18 1.70
C ALA A 306 -5.54 22.59 1.44
N GLU A 307 -5.99 23.25 0.37
CA GLU A 307 -5.61 24.62 0.02
C GLU A 307 -6.07 25.64 1.07
N LYS A 308 -7.34 25.55 1.52
CA LYS A 308 -7.87 26.44 2.57
C LYS A 308 -7.13 26.33 3.89
N LEU A 309 -6.62 25.14 4.21
CA LEU A 309 -5.81 24.90 5.39
C LEU A 309 -4.33 25.26 5.18
N GLY A 310 -3.95 25.74 3.99
CA GLY A 310 -2.59 26.14 3.66
C GLY A 310 -1.59 24.97 3.63
N TRP A 311 -2.07 23.74 3.42
CA TRP A 311 -1.19 22.57 3.38
C TRP A 311 -0.25 22.62 2.19
N ARG A 312 1.00 22.18 2.43
CA ARG A 312 2.03 21.99 1.40
C ARG A 312 2.69 20.61 1.51
N ASP A 313 2.05 19.70 2.24
CA ASP A 313 2.58 18.38 2.59
C ASP A 313 1.94 17.25 1.76
N ASN A 314 2.17 16.00 2.18
CA ASN A 314 1.65 14.79 1.53
C ASN A 314 0.16 14.87 1.19
N ARG A 315 -0.65 15.49 2.06
CA ARG A 315 -2.10 15.48 1.94
C ARG A 315 -2.58 16.31 0.77
N LEU A 316 -1.96 17.46 0.50
CA LEU A 316 -2.25 18.24 -0.71
C LEU A 316 -1.81 17.47 -1.96
N ALA A 317 -0.58 16.95 -1.95
CA ALA A 317 -0.04 16.19 -3.09
C ALA A 317 -0.91 14.97 -3.42
N PHE A 318 -1.38 14.23 -2.41
CA PHE A 318 -2.27 13.10 -2.58
C PHE A 318 -3.66 13.51 -3.05
N SER A 319 -4.21 14.62 -2.56
CA SER A 319 -5.50 15.16 -3.03
C SER A 319 -5.46 15.46 -4.54
N LEU A 320 -4.38 16.10 -5.00
CA LEU A 320 -4.15 16.40 -6.41
C LEU A 320 -3.94 15.12 -7.23
N PHE A 321 -3.17 14.15 -6.70
CA PHE A 321 -3.00 12.86 -7.36
C PHE A 321 -4.34 12.13 -7.55
N VAL A 322 -5.18 12.08 -6.51
CA VAL A 322 -6.53 11.48 -6.58
C VAL A 322 -7.41 12.24 -7.57
N GLN A 323 -7.39 13.58 -7.56
CA GLN A 323 -8.11 14.41 -8.54
C GLN A 323 -7.69 14.08 -9.97
N GLY A 324 -6.38 14.00 -10.21
CA GLY A 324 -5.82 13.61 -11.49
C GLY A 324 -6.39 12.28 -11.97
N ARG A 325 -6.35 11.26 -11.11
CA ARG A 325 -6.82 9.91 -11.42
C ARG A 325 -8.30 9.82 -11.76
N VAL A 326 -9.16 10.47 -10.98
CA VAL A 326 -10.61 10.39 -11.21
C VAL A 326 -11.05 11.23 -12.41
N ALA A 327 -10.24 12.21 -12.83
CA ALA A 327 -10.50 13.05 -13.99
C ALA A 327 -10.03 12.45 -15.32
N LEU A 328 -9.10 11.48 -15.32
CA LEU A 328 -8.45 10.90 -16.52
C LEU A 328 -9.40 10.60 -17.70
N GLY A 329 -10.55 9.98 -17.45
CA GLY A 329 -11.50 9.59 -18.48
C GLY A 329 -12.62 10.60 -18.75
N VAL A 330 -12.56 11.80 -18.16
CA VAL A 330 -13.66 12.79 -18.20
C VAL A 330 -13.16 14.19 -18.56
N ASN A 331 -12.03 14.62 -17.98
CA ASN A 331 -11.43 15.93 -18.21
C ASN A 331 -9.89 15.79 -18.17
N SER A 332 -9.29 15.63 -19.36
CA SER A 332 -7.85 15.45 -19.54
C SER A 332 -7.03 16.63 -19.01
N ASP A 333 -7.51 17.86 -19.22
CA ASP A 333 -6.79 19.07 -18.82
C ASP A 333 -6.67 19.16 -17.29
N THR A 334 -7.78 18.90 -16.59
CA THR A 334 -7.78 18.81 -15.12
C THR A 334 -6.88 17.67 -14.66
N ALA A 335 -6.92 16.52 -15.34
CA ALA A 335 -6.10 15.38 -14.98
C ALA A 335 -4.61 15.71 -15.06
N ILE A 336 -4.16 16.21 -16.21
CA ILE A 336 -2.77 16.59 -16.48
C ILE A 336 -2.32 17.69 -15.50
N ALA A 337 -3.10 18.75 -15.34
CA ALA A 337 -2.78 19.84 -14.42
C ALA A 337 -2.61 19.33 -12.98
N SER A 338 -3.49 18.44 -12.53
CA SER A 338 -3.42 17.86 -11.18
C SER A 338 -2.19 16.97 -11.00
N PHE A 339 -1.85 16.13 -11.99
CA PHE A 339 -0.65 15.29 -11.93
C PHE A 339 0.64 16.11 -11.97
N LEU A 340 0.70 17.17 -12.76
CA LEU A 340 1.86 18.07 -12.80
C LEU A 340 2.08 18.74 -11.44
N GLN A 341 1.00 19.25 -10.83
CA GLN A 341 1.09 19.86 -9.49
C GLN A 341 1.45 18.84 -8.41
N ALA A 342 0.80 17.66 -8.41
CA ALA A 342 1.13 16.57 -7.48
C ALA A 342 2.59 16.13 -7.63
N GLY A 343 3.07 15.96 -8.86
CA GLY A 343 4.44 15.58 -9.18
C GLY A 343 5.45 16.61 -8.69
N ALA A 344 5.18 17.90 -8.90
CA ALA A 344 6.03 18.99 -8.41
C ALA A 344 6.13 18.99 -6.88
N LEU A 345 4.99 18.83 -6.19
CA LEU A 345 4.96 18.73 -4.72
C LEU A 345 5.71 17.50 -4.21
N TYR A 346 5.44 16.31 -4.77
CA TYR A 346 6.14 15.10 -4.37
C TYR A 346 7.64 15.16 -4.64
N LYS A 347 8.08 15.75 -5.77
CA LYS A 347 9.50 15.96 -6.06
C LYS A 347 10.13 16.94 -5.07
N ALA A 348 9.42 18.00 -4.68
CA ALA A 348 9.91 18.94 -3.68
C ALA A 348 10.10 18.27 -2.31
N LEU A 349 9.09 17.50 -1.88
CA LEU A 349 9.04 16.83 -0.58
C LEU A 349 10.00 15.63 -0.48
N TYR A 350 10.00 14.75 -1.48
CA TYR A 350 10.61 13.42 -1.39
C TYR A 350 11.63 13.13 -2.49
N LYS A 351 11.94 14.10 -3.37
CA LYS A 351 12.83 13.91 -4.53
C LYS A 351 12.35 12.73 -5.38
N ASN A 352 13.25 11.83 -5.76
CA ASN A 352 12.89 10.61 -6.50
C ASN A 352 12.41 9.56 -5.51
N SER A 353 11.10 9.35 -5.46
CA SER A 353 10.43 8.42 -4.55
C SER A 353 9.32 7.64 -5.25
N VAL A 354 8.71 6.70 -4.52
CA VAL A 354 7.55 5.94 -5.01
C VAL A 354 6.38 6.86 -5.38
N HIS A 355 6.20 7.97 -4.66
CA HIS A 355 5.18 8.97 -4.95
C HIS A 355 5.36 9.58 -6.35
N THR A 356 6.58 10.03 -6.66
CA THR A 356 6.89 10.55 -8.00
C THR A 356 6.79 9.48 -9.07
N ALA A 357 7.06 8.20 -8.75
CA ALA A 357 6.92 7.10 -9.70
C ALA A 357 5.44 6.79 -10.04
N HIS A 358 4.53 6.92 -9.07
CA HIS A 358 3.09 6.83 -9.32
C HIS A 358 2.61 7.94 -10.27
N VAL A 359 3.07 9.18 -10.08
CA VAL A 359 2.80 10.28 -11.02
C VAL A 359 3.44 10.00 -12.39
N ALA A 360 4.69 9.54 -12.41
CA ALA A 360 5.44 9.24 -13.63
C ALA A 360 4.73 8.22 -14.52
N THR A 361 4.02 7.26 -13.93
CA THR A 361 3.20 6.28 -14.69
C THR A 361 2.14 6.96 -15.55
N GLN A 362 1.46 7.97 -15.00
CA GLN A 362 0.40 8.69 -15.73
C GLN A 362 1.03 9.64 -16.76
N MET A 363 2.09 10.35 -16.36
CA MET A 363 2.78 11.28 -17.25
C MET A 363 3.45 10.58 -18.44
N SER A 364 4.04 9.39 -18.24
CA SER A 364 4.63 8.61 -19.33
C SER A 364 3.56 7.99 -20.23
N ALA A 365 2.41 7.59 -19.69
CA ALA A 365 1.26 7.14 -20.48
C ALA A 365 0.71 8.26 -21.37
N PHE A 366 0.58 9.48 -20.86
CA PHE A 366 0.20 10.65 -21.66
C PHE A 366 1.23 11.00 -22.75
N ALA A 367 2.52 10.95 -22.40
CA ALA A 367 3.59 11.19 -23.38
C ALA A 367 3.55 10.13 -24.50
N LEU A 368 3.35 8.86 -24.14
CA LEU A 368 3.19 7.75 -25.09
C LEU A 368 1.99 7.97 -26.03
N SER A 369 0.81 8.29 -25.49
CA SER A 369 -0.39 8.52 -26.30
C SER A 369 -0.33 9.79 -27.17
N SER A 370 0.61 10.69 -26.88
CA SER A 370 0.81 11.93 -27.64
C SER A 370 1.97 11.83 -28.63
N GLY A 371 2.50 10.63 -28.90
CA GLY A 371 3.63 10.43 -29.81
C GLY A 371 4.99 10.88 -29.26
N GLN A 372 5.08 11.29 -27.99
CA GLN A 372 6.31 11.78 -27.36
C GLN A 372 7.12 10.61 -26.75
N TYR A 373 7.57 9.69 -27.60
CA TYR A 373 8.15 8.41 -27.18
C TYR A 373 9.43 8.56 -26.34
N GLU A 374 10.37 9.41 -26.76
CA GLU A 374 11.61 9.64 -26.00
C GLU A 374 11.34 10.31 -24.63
N THR A 375 10.36 11.21 -24.56
CA THR A 375 9.91 11.79 -23.29
C THR A 375 9.30 10.72 -22.38
N ALA A 376 8.45 9.82 -22.91
CA ALA A 376 7.91 8.70 -22.14
C ALA A 376 9.01 7.78 -21.60
N ILE A 377 10.01 7.44 -22.43
CA ILE A 377 11.18 6.65 -22.04
C ILE A 377 11.98 7.35 -20.92
N ALA A 378 12.24 8.64 -21.04
CA ALA A 378 12.97 9.43 -20.05
C ALA A 378 12.24 9.48 -18.70
N ILE A 379 10.92 9.74 -18.70
CA ILE A 379 10.08 9.75 -17.49
C ILE A 379 10.14 8.39 -16.79
N VAL A 380 9.99 7.29 -17.56
CA VAL A 380 10.08 5.94 -16.99
C VAL A 380 11.46 5.70 -16.38
N ASN A 381 12.54 6.02 -17.10
CA ASN A 381 13.90 5.77 -16.63
C ASN A 381 14.22 6.48 -15.30
N ASP A 382 13.76 7.72 -15.11
CA ASP A 382 13.93 8.46 -13.85
C ASP A 382 13.15 7.80 -12.68
N ALA A 383 12.00 7.20 -12.97
CA ALA A 383 11.15 6.56 -11.96
C ALA A 383 11.62 5.14 -11.54
N LEU A 384 12.25 4.38 -12.44
CA LEU A 384 12.60 2.96 -12.21
C LEU A 384 13.42 2.70 -10.92
N PRO A 385 14.44 3.49 -10.55
CA PRO A 385 15.19 3.25 -9.32
C PRO A 385 14.32 3.32 -8.06
N ALA A 386 13.43 4.32 -7.99
CA ALA A 386 12.54 4.51 -6.84
C ALA A 386 11.48 3.40 -6.76
N THR A 387 10.91 3.00 -7.90
CA THR A 387 9.94 1.89 -7.96
C THR A 387 10.55 0.56 -7.55
N ARG A 388 11.79 0.27 -7.96
CA ARG A 388 12.50 -0.94 -7.52
C ARG A 388 12.80 -0.90 -6.03
N ALA A 389 13.18 0.27 -5.50
CA ALA A 389 13.48 0.44 -4.08
C ALA A 389 12.24 0.33 -3.19
N SER A 390 11.05 0.67 -3.69
CA SER A 390 9.78 0.49 -2.99
C SER A 390 9.18 -0.92 -3.13
N GLU A 391 9.86 -1.80 -3.87
CA GLU A 391 9.43 -3.18 -4.12
C GLU A 391 8.01 -3.30 -4.69
N ASN A 392 7.54 -2.35 -5.50
CA ASN A 392 6.20 -2.40 -6.09
C ASN A 392 6.27 -3.00 -7.52
N ALA A 393 6.04 -4.30 -7.65
CA ALA A 393 6.15 -5.03 -8.92
C ALA A 393 5.08 -4.62 -9.93
N ALA A 394 3.84 -4.36 -9.49
CA ALA A 394 2.76 -3.91 -10.37
C ALA A 394 3.08 -2.54 -10.99
N LEU A 395 3.61 -1.61 -10.17
CA LEU A 395 4.09 -0.31 -10.64
C LEU A 395 5.29 -0.47 -11.58
N LEU A 396 6.26 -1.31 -11.21
CA LEU A 396 7.47 -1.58 -12.01
C LEU A 396 7.11 -2.17 -13.39
N SER A 397 6.26 -3.19 -13.39
CA SER A 397 5.75 -3.85 -14.59
C SER A 397 5.03 -2.86 -15.49
N THR A 398 4.14 -2.03 -14.93
CA THR A 398 3.43 -0.99 -15.70
C THR A 398 4.40 -0.01 -16.38
N LEU A 399 5.37 0.53 -15.63
CA LEU A 399 6.37 1.46 -16.17
C LEU A 399 7.20 0.81 -17.27
N LEU A 400 7.63 -0.44 -17.08
CA LEU A 400 8.39 -1.19 -18.09
C LEU A 400 7.54 -1.49 -19.34
N MET A 401 6.25 -1.81 -19.18
CA MET A 401 5.33 -1.98 -20.31
C MET A 401 5.22 -0.67 -21.12
N ILE A 402 5.04 0.48 -20.47
CA ILE A 402 5.00 1.79 -21.14
C ILE A 402 6.32 2.05 -21.89
N LYS A 403 7.46 1.79 -21.25
CA LYS A 403 8.78 1.94 -21.89
C LYS A 403 8.96 1.00 -23.08
N ALA A 404 8.51 -0.25 -22.99
CA ALA A 404 8.60 -1.20 -24.09
C ALA A 404 7.80 -0.71 -25.30
N GLU A 405 6.56 -0.25 -25.11
CA GLU A 405 5.75 0.26 -26.22
C GLU A 405 6.29 1.58 -26.78
N ALA A 406 6.84 2.47 -25.93
CA ALA A 406 7.51 3.68 -26.40
C ALA A 406 8.78 3.39 -27.22
N LEU A 407 9.60 2.40 -26.80
CA LEU A 407 10.77 1.96 -27.54
C LEU A 407 10.39 1.37 -28.90
N ASP A 408 9.33 0.56 -28.94
CA ASP A 408 8.85 -0.05 -30.19
C ASP A 408 8.38 1.01 -31.18
N ALA A 409 7.59 1.99 -30.70
CA ALA A 409 7.12 3.12 -31.49
C ALA A 409 8.26 4.07 -31.94
N ALA A 410 9.37 4.10 -31.20
CA ALA A 410 10.60 4.80 -31.57
C ALA A 410 11.53 4.00 -32.50
N ASN A 411 11.06 2.89 -33.10
CA ASN A 411 11.83 1.98 -33.96
C ASN A 411 13.01 1.28 -33.26
N ARG A 412 12.94 1.10 -31.94
CA ARG A 412 13.96 0.42 -31.11
C ARG A 412 13.49 -0.98 -30.68
N GLY A 413 13.01 -1.77 -31.65
CA GLY A 413 12.31 -3.04 -31.40
C GLY A 413 13.11 -4.09 -30.61
N GLN A 414 14.44 -4.17 -30.78
CA GLN A 414 15.28 -5.09 -30.01
C GLN A 414 15.30 -4.74 -28.51
N GLU A 415 15.46 -3.46 -28.19
CA GLU A 415 15.40 -2.98 -26.80
C GLU A 415 13.98 -3.14 -26.23
N ALA A 416 12.96 -2.82 -27.03
CA ALA A 416 11.56 -2.99 -26.66
C ALA A 416 11.27 -4.44 -26.23
N GLN A 417 11.77 -5.43 -26.99
CA GLN A 417 11.53 -6.83 -26.69
C GLN A 417 12.17 -7.29 -25.37
N ILE A 418 13.38 -6.83 -25.07
CA ILE A 418 14.05 -7.13 -23.79
C ILE A 418 13.26 -6.53 -22.61
N VAL A 419 12.88 -5.26 -22.72
CA VAL A 419 12.11 -4.57 -21.68
C VAL A 419 10.73 -5.19 -21.51
N ARG A 420 10.09 -5.63 -22.61
CA ARG A 420 8.78 -6.28 -22.59
C ARG A 420 8.84 -7.59 -21.83
N LEU A 421 9.85 -8.45 -22.07
CA LEU A 421 10.06 -9.68 -21.30
C LEU A 421 10.26 -9.39 -19.81
N ASP A 422 11.07 -8.38 -19.45
CA ASP A 422 11.25 -7.98 -18.05
C ASP A 422 9.94 -7.50 -17.41
N SER A 423 9.14 -6.73 -18.16
CA SER A 423 7.83 -6.24 -17.70
C SER A 423 6.85 -7.36 -17.38
N LEU A 424 6.84 -8.42 -18.19
CA LEU A 424 5.96 -9.59 -18.03
C LEU A 424 6.40 -10.46 -16.84
N ALA A 425 7.71 -10.61 -16.64
CA ALA A 425 8.27 -11.33 -15.51
C ALA A 425 7.88 -10.69 -14.16
N TRP A 426 7.96 -9.35 -14.07
CA TRP A 426 7.45 -8.61 -12.91
C TRP A 426 5.93 -8.58 -12.83
N GLY A 427 5.25 -8.55 -13.98
CA GLY A 427 3.79 -8.52 -14.06
C GLY A 427 3.14 -9.74 -13.43
N GLN A 428 3.75 -10.93 -13.54
CA GLN A 428 3.24 -12.14 -12.88
C GLN A 428 3.23 -12.02 -11.35
N TYR A 429 4.23 -11.35 -10.77
CA TYR A 429 4.24 -11.11 -9.33
C TYR A 429 3.27 -9.99 -8.94
N GLY A 430 3.24 -8.89 -9.70
CA GLY A 430 2.42 -7.72 -9.40
C GLY A 430 0.92 -7.90 -9.64
N PHE A 431 0.54 -8.55 -10.75
CA PHE A 431 -0.85 -8.72 -11.18
C PHE A 431 -1.38 -10.16 -11.01
N GLY A 432 -0.49 -11.14 -10.81
CA GLY A 432 -0.85 -12.54 -10.65
C GLY A 432 -1.02 -13.25 -11.98
N SER A 433 -2.26 -13.56 -12.35
CA SER A 433 -2.55 -14.44 -13.50
C SER A 433 -2.07 -13.86 -14.83
N GLU A 434 -1.65 -14.74 -15.75
CA GLU A 434 -1.24 -14.35 -17.10
C GLU A 434 -2.29 -13.50 -17.81
N GLN A 435 -3.58 -13.81 -17.59
CA GLN A 435 -4.70 -13.06 -18.17
C GLN A 435 -4.68 -11.59 -17.72
N LYS A 436 -4.46 -11.32 -16.43
CA LYS A 436 -4.37 -9.95 -15.90
C LYS A 436 -3.15 -9.22 -16.45
N VAL A 437 -2.00 -9.91 -16.57
CA VAL A 437 -0.79 -9.35 -17.16
C VAL A 437 -1.01 -8.96 -18.63
N ARG A 438 -1.61 -9.87 -19.43
CA ARG A 438 -1.95 -9.62 -20.83
C ARG A 438 -2.96 -8.49 -21.00
N ALA A 439 -4.00 -8.46 -20.16
CA ALA A 439 -4.98 -7.38 -20.16
C ALA A 439 -4.31 -6.03 -19.92
N ARG A 440 -3.43 -5.94 -18.92
CA ARG A 440 -2.70 -4.70 -18.63
C ARG A 440 -1.77 -4.28 -19.77
N LEU A 441 -1.06 -5.22 -20.38
CA LEU A 441 -0.23 -4.93 -21.55
C LEU A 441 -1.07 -4.43 -22.73
N SER A 442 -2.25 -5.02 -22.95
CA SER A 442 -3.18 -4.61 -24.01
C SER A 442 -3.67 -3.17 -23.81
N GLU A 443 -4.04 -2.81 -22.57
CA GLU A 443 -4.43 -1.44 -22.22
C GLU A 443 -3.31 -0.43 -22.56
N ILE A 444 -2.06 -0.76 -22.25
CA ILE A 444 -0.91 0.12 -22.50
C ILE A 444 -0.60 0.22 -24.00
N ARG A 445 -0.69 -0.91 -24.73
CA ARG A 445 -0.53 -0.94 -26.18
C ARG A 445 -1.55 -0.07 -26.91
N ALA A 446 -2.79 -0.07 -26.44
CA ALA A 446 -3.84 0.77 -27.02
C ALA A 446 -3.50 2.27 -26.94
N LEU A 447 -2.75 2.70 -25.92
CA LEU A 447 -2.31 4.09 -25.80
C LEU A 447 -1.38 4.50 -26.96
N ALA A 448 -0.43 3.64 -27.33
CA ALA A 448 0.54 3.91 -28.38
C ALA A 448 -0.09 3.99 -29.79
N GLN A 449 -1.24 3.34 -29.99
CA GLN A 449 -1.92 3.25 -31.28
C GLN A 449 -2.84 4.44 -31.58
N THR A 450 -3.16 5.27 -30.59
CA THR A 450 -4.00 6.47 -30.79
C THR A 450 -3.29 7.63 -31.49
N SER A 451 -1.97 7.54 -31.70
CA SER A 451 -1.14 8.58 -32.31
C SER A 451 -0.89 8.40 -33.82
N THR A 452 -1.46 7.35 -34.44
CA THR A 452 -1.44 7.09 -35.89
C THR A 452 -2.83 7.27 -36.47
#